data_AF-A0A5D4NLS4-F1
#
_entry.id   AF-A0A5D4NLS4-F1
#
_cell.length_a   1.000
_cell.length_b   1.000
_cell.length_c   1.000
_cell.angle_alpha   90.00
_cell.angle_beta   90.00
_cell.angle_gamma   90.00
#
_symmetry.space_group_name_H-M   'P 1'
#
loop_
_entity.id
_entity.type
_entity.pdbx_description
1 polymer ?
#
loop_
_entity_poly.entity_id
_entity_poly.type
_entity_poly.pdbx_seq_one_letter_code
_entity_poly.pdbx_strand_id
1 'polypeptide(L)'
;MKVAKTQHVLPDDLLKEIQKYVQGESIYIPKLKSSYQKWGSRSGGRKRIEERNARIREAFKNGCRVDRLAEDYFLSPETIKKIVYSK
;
A
#
# COMPACT_ATOMS: atom_id res chain seq x y z
N MET A 1 7.55 -9.16 14.78
CA MET A 1 6.65 -10.12 14.11
C MET A 1 6.19 -11.13 15.15
N LYS A 2 4.88 -11.39 15.27
CA LYS A 2 4.38 -12.39 16.23
C LYS A 2 4.54 -13.75 15.56
N VAL A 3 5.57 -14.49 15.95
CA VAL A 3 5.82 -15.85 15.43
C VAL A 3 4.94 -16.79 16.26
N ALA A 4 3.80 -17.17 15.72
CA ALA A 4 2.98 -18.18 16.34
C ALA A 4 3.63 -19.55 16.09
N LYS A 5 3.84 -20.35 17.15
CA LYS A 5 4.37 -21.71 17.00
C LYS A 5 3.35 -22.54 16.18
N THR A 6 3.79 -23.12 15.07
CA THR A 6 2.95 -23.81 14.08
C THR A 6 2.06 -24.90 14.69
N GLN A 7 2.55 -25.56 15.74
CA GLN A 7 1.82 -26.59 16.52
C GLN A 7 0.56 -26.07 17.22
N HIS A 8 0.37 -24.76 17.36
CA HIS A 8 -0.82 -24.16 17.98
C HIS A 8 -1.75 -23.51 16.93
N VAL A 9 -1.40 -23.55 15.64
CA VAL A 9 -2.08 -22.80 14.58
C VAL A 9 -2.67 -23.70 13.51
N LEU A 10 -2.04 -24.85 13.23
CA LEU A 10 -2.49 -25.79 12.20
C LEU A 10 -2.94 -27.12 12.85
N PRO A 11 -4.03 -27.75 12.34
CA PRO A 11 -4.40 -29.11 12.74
C PRO A 11 -3.29 -30.13 12.41
N ASP A 12 -3.16 -31.18 13.22
CA ASP A 12 -2.15 -32.23 13.05
C ASP A 12 -2.16 -32.88 11.66
N ASP A 13 -3.34 -33.18 11.12
CA ASP A 13 -3.46 -33.81 9.80
C ASP A 13 -2.92 -32.94 8.67
N LEU A 14 -3.15 -31.61 8.75
CA LEU A 14 -2.62 -30.66 7.78
C LEU A 14 -1.09 -30.53 7.91
N LEU A 15 -0.57 -30.58 9.14
CA LEU A 15 0.86 -30.54 9.38
C LEU A 15 1.55 -31.77 8.77
N LYS A 16 1.00 -32.97 8.97
CA LYS A 16 1.49 -34.22 8.36
C LYS A 16 1.49 -34.13 6.84
N GLU A 17 0.46 -33.52 6.25
CA GLU A 17 0.38 -33.37 4.79
C GLU A 17 1.45 -32.42 4.27
N ILE A 18 1.65 -31.26 4.91
CA ILE A 18 2.70 -30.31 4.52
C ILE A 18 4.09 -30.95 4.65
N GLN A 19 4.32 -31.75 5.71
CA GLN A 19 5.58 -32.45 5.93
C GLN A 19 5.92 -33.48 4.84
N LYS A 20 4.94 -33.95 4.03
CA LYS A 20 5.25 -34.78 2.86
C LYS A 20 5.99 -34.01 1.77
N TYR A 21 5.80 -32.69 1.71
CA TYR A 21 6.36 -31.84 0.66
C TYR A 21 7.56 -31.01 1.12
N VAL A 22 7.57 -30.56 2.39
CA VAL A 22 8.61 -29.68 2.93
C VAL A 22 8.85 -30.00 4.41
N GLN A 23 10.12 -30.20 4.80
CA GLN A 23 10.53 -30.45 6.19
C GLN A 23 11.76 -29.62 6.54
N GLY A 24 11.76 -28.99 7.72
CA GLY A 24 12.90 -28.19 8.20
C GLY A 24 13.04 -26.79 7.57
N GLU A 25 12.15 -26.42 6.65
CA GLU A 25 12.17 -25.12 5.96
C GLU A 25 10.98 -24.22 6.34
N SER A 26 11.11 -22.92 6.08
CA SER A 26 10.06 -21.93 6.34
C SER A 26 9.21 -21.68 5.10
N ILE A 27 7.91 -21.96 5.19
CA ILE A 27 6.93 -21.66 4.13
C ILE A 27 6.22 -20.34 4.42
N TYR A 28 6.17 -19.45 3.43
CA TYR A 28 5.33 -18.25 3.50
C TYR A 28 3.89 -18.58 3.08
N ILE A 29 2.94 -18.38 3.98
CA ILE A 29 1.51 -18.48 3.67
C ILE A 29 1.02 -17.08 3.28
N PRO A 30 0.71 -16.82 1.99
CA PRO A 30 0.21 -15.52 1.58
C PRO A 30 -1.14 -15.23 2.24
N LYS A 31 -1.37 -13.96 2.55
CA LYS A 31 -2.70 -13.54 3.00
C LYS A 31 -3.73 -13.81 1.91
N LEU A 32 -4.93 -14.21 2.32
CA LEU A 32 -6.08 -14.29 1.44
C LEU A 32 -6.28 -12.93 0.73
N LYS A 33 -6.49 -12.95 -0.59
CA LYS A 33 -6.66 -11.74 -1.40
C LYS A 33 -7.75 -10.79 -0.87
N SER A 34 -8.79 -11.35 -0.23
CA SER A 34 -9.87 -10.59 0.44
C SER A 34 -9.41 -9.80 1.66
N SER A 35 -8.31 -10.20 2.29
CA SER A 35 -7.69 -9.53 3.44
C SER A 35 -6.53 -8.61 3.05
N TYR A 36 -6.26 -8.45 1.75
CA TYR A 36 -5.32 -7.46 1.27
C TYR A 36 -5.86 -6.06 1.57
N GLN A 37 -5.20 -5.43 2.54
CA GLN A 37 -5.33 -4.02 2.81
C GLN A 37 -4.79 -3.26 1.59
N LYS A 38 -5.57 -2.33 1.03
CA LYS A 38 -5.10 -1.44 -0.04
C LYS A 38 -3.84 -0.72 0.44
N TRP A 39 -2.84 -0.59 -0.45
CA TRP A 39 -1.58 0.09 -0.11
C TRP A 39 -1.85 1.44 0.57
N GLY A 40 -1.20 1.65 1.73
CA GLY A 40 -1.30 2.90 2.49
C GLY A 40 -2.53 3.04 3.40
N SER A 41 -3.40 2.03 3.54
CA SER A 41 -4.55 2.07 4.47
C SER A 41 -4.13 1.92 5.94
N ARG A 42 -3.11 1.11 6.25
CA ARG A 42 -2.64 0.88 7.63
C ARG A 42 -1.82 2.03 8.22
N SER A 43 -1.17 2.84 7.39
CA SER A 43 -0.27 3.93 7.82
C SER A 43 -0.86 5.33 7.66
N GLY A 44 -2.09 5.44 7.14
CA GLY A 44 -2.73 6.72 6.82
C GLY A 44 -2.05 7.52 5.70
N GLY A 45 -0.98 6.99 5.10
CA GLY A 45 -0.22 7.65 4.05
C GLY A 45 -1.05 7.89 2.80
N ARG A 46 -1.96 6.95 2.47
CA ARG A 46 -2.86 7.11 1.32
C ARG A 46 -3.79 8.31 1.47
N LYS A 47 -4.40 8.47 2.66
CA LYS A 47 -5.31 9.57 2.96
C LYS A 47 -4.61 10.93 2.83
N ARG A 48 -3.41 11.07 3.40
CA ARG A 48 -2.60 12.30 3.29
C ARG A 48 -2.24 12.65 1.85
N ILE A 49 -1.92 11.66 1.03
CA ILE A 49 -1.61 11.86 -0.39
C ILE A 49 -2.88 12.29 -1.16
N GLU A 50 -4.02 11.65 -0.89
CA GLU A 50 -5.30 11.99 -1.51
C GLU A 50 -5.73 13.43 -1.16
N GLU A 51 -5.64 13.82 0.12
CA GLU A 51 -5.94 15.18 0.59
C GLU A 51 -5.00 16.23 -0.04
N ARG A 52 -3.69 15.96 -0.09
CA ARG A 52 -2.73 16.85 -0.76
C ARG A 52 -3.07 16.99 -2.24
N ASN A 53 -3.34 15.89 -2.93
CA ASN A 53 -3.66 15.91 -4.36
C ASN A 53 -4.99 16.63 -4.63
N ALA A 54 -5.98 16.55 -3.74
CA ALA A 54 -7.21 17.33 -3.83
C ALA A 54 -6.92 18.84 -3.77
N ARG A 55 -6.10 19.30 -2.81
CA ARG A 55 -5.68 20.72 -2.71
C ARG A 55 -4.92 21.20 -3.94
N ILE A 56 -4.01 20.39 -4.49
CA ILE A 56 -3.28 20.70 -5.72
C ILE A 56 -4.24 20.89 -6.90
N ARG A 57 -5.26 20.03 -7.04
CA ARG A 57 -6.27 20.14 -8.10
C ARG A 57 -7.14 21.38 -7.94
N GLU A 58 -7.54 21.71 -6.72
CA GLU A 58 -8.34 22.90 -6.45
C GLU A 58 -7.56 24.17 -6.78
N ALA A 59 -6.32 24.28 -6.31
CA ALA A 59 -5.45 25.42 -6.61
C ALA A 59 -5.21 25.57 -8.13
N PHE A 60 -5.01 24.45 -8.84
CA PHE A 60 -4.89 24.47 -10.30
C PHE A 60 -6.16 24.95 -11.00
N LYS A 61 -7.35 24.49 -10.56
CA LYS A 61 -8.64 24.99 -11.07
C LYS A 61 -8.84 26.48 -10.82
N ASN A 62 -8.28 27.01 -9.74
CA ASN A 62 -8.30 28.43 -9.40
C ASN A 62 -7.24 29.25 -10.17
N GLY A 63 -6.52 28.65 -11.12
CA GLY A 63 -5.57 29.34 -12.00
C GLY A 63 -4.10 29.31 -11.55
N CYS A 64 -3.75 28.56 -10.50
CA CYS A 64 -2.34 28.36 -10.15
C CYS A 64 -1.60 27.58 -11.24
N ARG A 65 -0.41 28.06 -11.63
CA ARG A 65 0.44 27.42 -12.63
C ARG A 65 1.10 26.17 -12.07
N VAL A 66 1.36 25.21 -12.96
CA VAL A 66 2.04 23.94 -12.64
C VAL A 66 3.39 24.17 -11.96
N ASP A 67 4.18 25.15 -12.44
CA ASP A 67 5.52 25.42 -11.92
C ASP A 67 5.48 25.91 -10.46
N ARG A 68 4.54 26.81 -10.15
CA ARG A 68 4.33 27.29 -8.78
C ARG A 68 3.86 26.18 -7.84
N LEU A 69 2.96 25.32 -8.30
CA LEU A 69 2.52 24.15 -7.53
C LEU A 69 3.65 23.13 -7.32
N ALA A 70 4.59 23.03 -8.26
CA ALA A 70 5.75 22.16 -8.14
C ALA A 70 6.67 22.64 -7.00
N GLU A 71 6.90 23.95 -6.94
CA GLU A 71 7.66 24.60 -5.85
C GLU A 71 6.93 24.47 -4.50
N ASP A 72 5.66 24.88 -4.42
CA ASP A 72 4.88 24.93 -3.17
C ASP A 72 4.75 23.54 -2.50
N TYR A 73 4.73 22.48 -3.29
CA TYR A 73 4.56 21.11 -2.80
C TYR A 73 5.84 20.27 -2.86
N PHE A 74 6.97 20.85 -3.29
CA PHE A 74 8.25 20.16 -3.48
C PHE A 74 8.12 18.90 -4.35
N LEU A 75 7.40 19.04 -5.47
CA LEU A 75 7.16 17.96 -6.43
C LEU A 75 7.72 18.33 -7.79
N SER A 76 8.05 17.33 -8.61
CA SER A 76 8.43 17.62 -9.99
C SER A 76 7.22 18.17 -10.77
N PRO A 77 7.43 19.05 -11.77
CA PRO A 77 6.36 19.54 -12.63
C PRO A 77 5.57 18.40 -13.30
N GLU A 78 6.24 17.30 -13.66
CA GLU A 78 5.59 16.10 -14.19
C GLU A 78 4.65 15.44 -13.18
N THR A 79 5.01 15.41 -11.91
CA THR A 79 4.15 14.86 -10.85
C THR A 79 2.93 15.74 -10.65
N ILE A 80 3.09 17.07 -10.66
CA ILE A 80 1.96 18.00 -10.62
C ILE A 80 1.05 17.80 -11.84
N LYS A 81 1.62 17.69 -13.05
CA LYS A 81 0.86 17.38 -14.28
C LYS A 81 0.07 16.09 -14.14
N LYS A 82 0.67 15.02 -13.63
CA LYS A 82 -0.04 13.76 -13.34
C LYS A 82 -1.18 13.97 -12.35
N ILE A 83 -0.99 14.79 -11.31
CA ILE A 83 -2.04 15.03 -10.30
C ILE A 83 -3.22 15.82 -10.90
N VAL A 84 -2.95 16.86 -11.71
CA VAL A 84 -3.99 17.77 -12.22
C VAL A 84 -4.66 17.29 -13.51
N TYR A 85 -3.96 16.50 -14.33
CA TYR A 85 -4.47 16.00 -15.61
C TYR A 85 -4.91 14.53 -15.60
N SER A 86 -4.56 13.74 -14.57
CA SER A 86 -5.03 12.35 -14.45
C SER A 86 -6.42 12.31 -13.77
N LYS A 87 -7.34 11.52 -14.37
CA LYS A 87 -8.70 11.26 -13.87
C LYS A 87 -8.70 10.38 -12.63
#